data_AF-A0A3Q0RZZ5-F1
#
_entry.id   AF-A0A3Q0RZZ5-F1
#
_cell.length_a   1.000
_cell.length_b   1.000
_cell.length_c   1.000
_cell.angle_alpha   90.00
_cell.angle_beta   90.00
_cell.angle_gamma   90.00
#
_symmetry.space_group_name_H-M   'P 1'
#
loop_
_entity.id
_entity.type
_entity.pdbx_description
1 polymer ?
#
loop_
_entity_poly.entity_id
_entity_poly.type
_entity_poly.pdbx_seq_one_letter_code
_entity_poly.pdbx_strand_id
1 'polypeptide(L)'
;MNYDTFGCCQNARNFTSKRMTITEEAHRMDLTYITERIITIFCPPGCPEEIYQQSLWEILPMLQSKHGHNYMLINLSQKHDPLSRINHKVLDTGWVELLAPSLDQIISVCTAIENWLNTHPKHVLVLHCRVNKAVLTNTGMFCKVIHVLYVST
;
A
#
# COMPACT_ATOMS: atom_id res chain seq x y z
N MET A 1 0.63 -3.41 -32.59
CA MET A 1 0.33 -4.28 -31.44
C MET A 1 1.60 -5.06 -31.14
N ASN A 2 2.11 -4.98 -29.91
CA ASN A 2 2.99 -5.93 -29.22
C ASN A 2 3.91 -5.18 -28.25
N TYR A 3 3.60 -5.29 -26.96
CA TYR A 3 4.58 -5.16 -25.88
C TYR A 3 4.44 -6.39 -24.98
N ASP A 4 4.93 -7.51 -25.49
CA ASP A 4 5.22 -8.71 -24.71
C ASP A 4 6.45 -8.42 -23.85
N THR A 5 6.23 -8.12 -22.57
CA THR A 5 7.26 -8.22 -21.53
C THR A 5 6.63 -8.58 -20.18
N PHE A 6 5.75 -9.57 -20.17
CA PHE A 6 5.31 -10.25 -18.94
C PHE A 6 5.81 -11.70 -18.96
N GLY A 7 7.14 -11.83 -18.80
CA GLY A 7 7.81 -13.11 -18.60
C GLY A 7 7.64 -13.60 -17.17
N CYS A 8 6.79 -14.61 -17.02
CA CYS A 8 6.79 -15.65 -15.99
C CYS A 8 7.86 -15.55 -14.88
N CYS A 9 7.44 -15.34 -13.63
CA CYS A 9 8.20 -15.77 -12.45
C CYS A 9 7.30 -16.69 -11.60
N GLN A 10 7.17 -17.92 -12.07
CA GLN A 10 6.90 -19.08 -11.23
C GLN A 10 8.08 -19.25 -10.25
N ASN A 11 7.85 -19.08 -8.95
CA ASN A 11 8.32 -19.97 -7.87
C ASN A 11 8.12 -19.30 -6.51
N ALA A 12 7.20 -19.86 -5.73
CA ALA A 12 6.82 -19.45 -4.39
C ALA A 12 7.77 -19.98 -3.30
N ARG A 13 9.09 -19.81 -3.44
CA ARG A 13 10.05 -20.15 -2.39
C ARG A 13 11.18 -19.12 -2.36
N ASN A 14 11.42 -18.54 -1.17
CA ASN A 14 12.37 -17.47 -0.83
C ASN A 14 11.75 -16.08 -0.74
N PHE A 15 10.92 -15.89 0.29
CA PHE A 15 10.29 -14.62 0.67
C PHE A 15 11.24 -13.82 1.57
N THR A 16 12.27 -13.21 0.98
CA THR A 16 13.04 -12.12 1.60
C THR A 16 12.52 -10.82 1.03
N SER A 17 12.13 -9.85 1.88
CA SER A 17 11.76 -8.47 1.56
C SER A 17 12.23 -8.02 0.17
N LYS A 18 11.39 -8.20 -0.85
CA LYS A 18 11.77 -7.84 -2.22
C LYS A 18 11.52 -6.36 -2.36
N ARG A 19 12.54 -5.55 -2.04
CA ARG A 19 12.59 -4.14 -2.43
C ARG A 19 12.57 -4.10 -3.95
N MET A 20 11.39 -3.89 -4.53
CA MET A 20 11.25 -3.81 -5.98
C MET A 20 11.71 -2.43 -6.42
N THR A 21 13.03 -2.25 -6.51
CA THR A 21 13.64 -1.03 -7.03
C THR A 21 13.56 -1.08 -8.56
N ILE A 22 12.44 -0.61 -9.12
CA ILE A 22 12.35 -0.33 -10.55
C ILE A 22 13.10 1.01 -10.78
N THR A 23 14.42 0.90 -11.03
CA THR A 23 15.43 1.89 -11.50
C THR A 23 15.22 3.42 -11.28
N GLU A 24 16.30 4.05 -10.77
CA GLU A 24 16.59 5.48 -10.52
C GLU A 24 16.00 6.15 -9.24
N GLU A 25 16.66 5.80 -8.13
CA GLU A 25 17.06 6.59 -6.94
C GLU A 25 16.67 8.09 -6.98
N ALA A 26 15.60 8.58 -6.33
CA ALA A 26 15.52 8.82 -4.88
C ALA A 26 14.09 9.26 -4.44
N HIS A 27 13.09 9.13 -5.32
CA HIS A 27 11.74 9.67 -5.08
C HIS A 27 10.59 8.71 -5.42
N ARG A 28 10.88 7.43 -5.72
CA ARG A 28 9.84 6.44 -6.08
C ARG A 28 9.23 5.78 -4.85
N MET A 29 7.96 5.38 -4.95
CA MET A 29 7.25 4.67 -3.87
C MET A 29 7.84 3.28 -3.62
N ASP A 30 7.87 2.88 -2.34
CA ASP A 30 8.26 1.53 -1.94
C ASP A 30 7.03 0.63 -1.82
N LEU A 31 6.99 -0.48 -2.58
CA LEU A 31 6.00 -1.55 -2.42
C LEU A 31 6.63 -2.74 -1.71
N THR A 32 6.09 -3.11 -0.55
CA THR A 32 6.61 -4.19 0.30
C THR A 32 5.50 -5.19 0.65
N TYR A 33 5.79 -6.48 0.59
CA TYR A 33 4.91 -7.51 1.12
C TYR A 33 5.30 -7.77 2.57
N ILE A 34 4.40 -7.45 3.50
CA ILE A 34 4.56 -7.83 4.92
C ILE A 34 4.29 -9.33 5.06
N THR A 35 3.20 -9.79 4.45
CA THR A 35 2.84 -11.21 4.34
C THR A 35 2.41 -11.52 2.91
N GLU A 36 2.05 -12.77 2.62
CA GLU A 36 1.46 -13.14 1.32
C GLU A 36 0.16 -12.37 1.02
N ARG A 37 -0.51 -11.87 2.06
CA ARG A 37 -1.84 -11.26 2.00
C ARG A 37 -1.86 -9.79 2.40
N ILE A 38 -0.75 -9.22 2.85
CA ILE A 38 -0.65 -7.82 3.28
C ILE A 38 0.50 -7.15 2.55
N ILE A 39 0.17 -6.11 1.79
CA ILE A 39 1.09 -5.29 1.01
C ILE A 39 1.05 -3.87 1.55
N THR A 40 2.19 -3.21 1.67
CA THR A 40 2.31 -1.79 1.96
C THR A 40 2.89 -1.05 0.77
N ILE A 41 2.30 0.09 0.43
CA ILE A 41 2.84 1.09 -0.50
C ILE A 41 3.19 2.32 0.33
N PHE A 42 4.46 2.69 0.33
CA PHE A 42 4.98 3.83 1.09
C PHE A 42 5.51 4.89 0.13
N CYS A 43 4.99 6.10 0.26
CA CYS A 43 5.46 7.27 -0.45
C CYS A 43 6.29 8.15 0.53
N PRO A 44 7.59 8.35 0.26
CA PRO A 44 8.48 9.06 1.18
C PRO A 44 8.19 10.57 1.25
N PRO A 45 8.62 11.23 2.35
CA PRO A 45 8.51 12.68 2.48
C PRO A 45 9.23 13.41 1.36
N GLY A 46 8.59 14.43 0.80
CA GLY A 46 9.13 15.22 -0.31
C GLY A 46 8.96 14.57 -1.68
N CYS A 47 8.24 13.45 -1.81
CA CYS A 47 7.90 12.87 -3.11
C CYS A 47 7.05 13.87 -3.94
N PRO A 48 7.50 14.27 -5.14
CA PRO A 48 6.74 15.13 -6.05
C PRO A 48 5.43 14.48 -6.49
N GLU A 49 4.39 15.27 -6.69
CA GLU A 49 3.05 14.79 -7.09
C GLU A 49 3.08 14.03 -8.43
N GLU A 50 3.89 14.48 -9.39
CA GLU A 50 4.04 13.82 -10.69
C GLU A 50 4.61 12.40 -10.55
N ILE A 51 5.65 12.24 -9.72
CA ILE A 51 6.27 10.94 -9.45
C ILE A 51 5.31 10.04 -8.66
N TYR A 52 4.56 10.63 -7.72
CA TYR A 52 3.51 9.94 -6.99
C TYR A 52 2.44 9.36 -7.93
N GLN A 53 1.91 10.17 -8.84
CA GLN A 53 0.89 9.76 -9.79
C GLN A 53 1.42 8.71 -10.76
N GLN A 54 2.62 8.93 -11.32
CA GLN A 54 3.25 7.96 -12.21
C GLN A 54 3.45 6.60 -11.53
N SER A 55 3.91 6.59 -10.28
CA SER A 55 4.10 5.35 -9.50
C SER A 55 2.77 4.61 -9.28
N LEU A 56 1.68 5.32 -9.00
CA LEU A 56 0.35 4.71 -8.87
C LEU A 56 -0.15 4.13 -10.19
N TRP A 57 0.10 4.81 -11.31
CA TRP A 57 -0.24 4.32 -12.65
C TRP A 57 0.48 3.03 -13.02
N GLU A 58 1.66 2.78 -12.46
CA GLU A 58 2.39 1.52 -12.65
C GLU A 58 1.92 0.43 -11.66
N ILE A 59 1.74 0.79 -10.39
CA ILE A 59 1.44 -0.17 -9.31
C ILE A 59 0.00 -0.69 -9.38
N LEU A 60 -0.99 0.17 -9.66
CA LEU A 60 -2.41 -0.23 -9.61
C LEU A 60 -2.75 -1.29 -10.68
N PRO A 61 -2.32 -1.16 -11.96
CA PRO A 61 -2.51 -2.21 -12.95
C PRO A 61 -1.76 -3.50 -12.60
N MET A 62 -0.58 -3.41 -11.99
CA MET A 62 0.16 -4.59 -11.51
C MET A 62 -0.64 -5.33 -10.42
N LEU A 63 -1.21 -4.61 -9.46
CA LEU A 63 -2.07 -5.19 -8.41
C LEU A 63 -3.33 -5.81 -9.02
N GLN A 64 -3.95 -5.14 -9.98
CA GLN A 64 -5.12 -5.66 -10.70
C GLN A 64 -4.79 -6.94 -11.47
N SER A 65 -3.64 -6.98 -12.16
CA SER A 65 -3.19 -8.17 -12.92
C SER A 65 -2.88 -9.35 -11.98
N LYS A 66 -2.23 -9.09 -10.83
CA LYS A 66 -1.81 -10.14 -9.90
C LYS A 66 -2.93 -10.66 -9.01
N HIS A 67 -3.80 -9.78 -8.52
CA HIS A 67 -4.81 -10.09 -7.50
C HIS A 67 -6.25 -10.01 -8.00
N GLY A 68 -6.48 -9.55 -9.23
CA GLY A 68 -7.81 -9.42 -9.81
C GLY A 68 -8.71 -8.52 -8.96
N HIS A 69 -9.91 -9.01 -8.64
CA HIS A 69 -10.86 -8.29 -7.78
C HIS A 69 -10.72 -8.62 -6.28
N ASN A 70 -9.68 -9.39 -5.90
CA ASN A 70 -9.49 -9.91 -4.55
C ASN A 70 -8.62 -9.01 -3.67
N TYR A 71 -8.28 -7.79 -4.11
CA TYR A 71 -7.56 -6.84 -3.27
C TYR A 71 -8.44 -5.65 -2.86
N MET A 72 -8.17 -5.13 -1.67
CA MET A 72 -8.74 -3.89 -1.16
C MET A 72 -7.60 -2.94 -0.82
N LEU A 73 -7.72 -1.68 -1.23
CA LEU A 73 -6.74 -0.64 -0.92
C LEU A 73 -7.27 0.24 0.21
N ILE A 74 -6.54 0.32 1.32
CA ILE A 74 -6.81 1.25 2.41
C ILE A 74 -5.83 2.41 2.28
N ASN A 75 -6.37 3.62 2.08
CA ASN A 75 -5.58 4.83 2.10
C ASN A 75 -5.52 5.38 3.53
N LEU A 76 -4.33 5.28 4.13
CA LEU A 76 -4.04 5.77 5.49
C LEU A 76 -3.65 7.25 5.51
N SER A 77 -3.36 7.85 4.36
CA SER A 77 -3.08 9.28 4.25
C SER A 77 -4.36 10.09 4.09
N GLN A 78 -4.23 11.42 4.11
CA GLN A 78 -5.32 12.33 3.81
C GLN A 78 -5.95 11.95 2.46
N LYS A 79 -7.27 12.13 2.35
CA LYS A 79 -8.00 11.82 1.13
C LYS A 79 -7.34 12.53 -0.06
N HIS A 80 -6.98 11.74 -1.07
CA HIS A 80 -6.37 12.26 -2.29
C HIS A 80 -7.17 11.72 -3.48
N ASP A 81 -7.74 12.63 -4.28
CA ASP A 81 -8.64 12.30 -5.39
C ASP A 81 -8.10 11.28 -6.42
N PRO A 82 -6.81 11.27 -6.81
CA PRO A 82 -6.29 10.32 -7.80
C PRO A 82 -6.51 8.85 -7.42
N LEU A 83 -6.30 8.47 -6.14
CA LEU A 83 -6.47 7.09 -5.70
C LEU A 83 -7.92 6.62 -5.84
N SER A 84 -8.85 7.45 -5.37
CA SER A 84 -10.29 7.16 -5.44
C SER A 84 -10.83 7.14 -6.87
N ARG A 85 -10.20 7.87 -7.80
CA ARG A 85 -10.56 7.88 -9.22
C ARG A 85 -10.06 6.66 -9.97
N ILE A 86 -8.93 6.07 -9.56
CA ILE A 86 -8.28 4.99 -10.30
C ILE A 86 -8.71 3.61 -9.78
N ASN A 87 -9.18 3.51 -8.53
CA ASN A 87 -9.62 2.23 -7.96
C ASN A 87 -10.99 2.34 -7.27
N HIS A 88 -11.89 1.42 -7.59
CA HIS A 88 -13.27 1.37 -7.10
C HIS A 88 -13.40 0.76 -5.69
N LYS A 89 -12.34 0.11 -5.16
CA LYS A 89 -12.31 -0.47 -3.81
C LYS A 89 -11.26 0.22 -2.92
N VAL A 90 -11.37 1.54 -2.79
CA VAL A 90 -10.56 2.33 -1.87
C VAL A 90 -11.34 2.62 -0.60
N LEU A 91 -10.79 2.22 0.54
CA LEU A 91 -11.23 2.68 1.84
C LEU A 91 -10.35 3.87 2.25
N ASP A 92 -10.88 5.07 2.10
CA ASP A 92 -10.21 6.29 2.57
C ASP A 92 -10.47 6.49 4.06
N THR A 93 -9.40 6.48 4.86
CA THR A 93 -9.47 6.70 6.31
C THR A 93 -9.53 8.18 6.68
N GLY A 94 -9.08 9.06 5.76
CA GLY A 94 -9.09 10.50 5.94
C GLY A 94 -8.18 11.02 7.05
N TRP A 95 -7.16 10.26 7.46
CA TRP A 95 -6.27 10.68 8.54
C TRP A 95 -5.49 11.93 8.16
N VAL A 96 -5.59 12.96 8.99
CA VAL A 96 -4.88 14.22 8.81
C VAL A 96 -3.43 14.02 9.23
N GLU A 97 -2.50 14.37 8.35
CA GLU A 97 -1.07 14.03 8.50
C GLU A 97 -0.39 14.61 9.75
N LEU A 98 -0.95 15.66 10.36
CA LEU A 98 -0.37 16.34 11.52
C LEU A 98 -0.91 15.85 12.86
N LEU A 99 -1.97 15.03 12.86
CA LEU A 99 -2.62 14.57 14.09
C LEU A 99 -2.39 13.08 14.29
N ALA A 100 -2.34 12.65 15.55
CA ALA A 100 -2.43 11.23 15.84
C ALA A 100 -3.84 10.78 15.46
N PRO A 101 -4.01 9.68 14.70
CA PRO A 101 -5.33 9.10 14.55
C PRO A 101 -5.83 8.75 15.96
N SER A 102 -7.12 8.98 16.20
CA SER A 102 -7.72 8.57 17.46
C SER A 102 -7.63 7.05 17.60
N LEU A 103 -7.69 6.56 18.84
CA LEU A 103 -7.74 5.11 19.08
C LEU A 103 -8.90 4.46 18.30
N ASP A 104 -10.04 5.13 18.23
CA ASP A 104 -11.21 4.66 17.46
C ASP A 104 -10.90 4.52 15.96
N GLN A 105 -10.13 5.47 15.39
CA GLN A 105 -9.71 5.39 13.99
C GLN A 105 -8.74 4.22 13.76
N ILE A 106 -7.80 4.01 14.67
CA ILE A 106 -6.88 2.86 14.63
C ILE A 106 -7.66 1.55 14.70
N ILE A 107 -8.57 1.42 15.67
CA ILE A 107 -9.42 0.24 15.85
C ILE A 107 -10.27 0.01 14.60
N SER A 108 -10.90 1.05 14.06
CA SER A 108 -11.72 0.94 12.86
C SER A 108 -10.92 0.39 11.67
N VAL A 109 -9.67 0.81 11.49
CA VAL A 109 -8.81 0.27 10.42
C VAL A 109 -8.44 -1.18 10.70
N CYS A 110 -8.02 -1.53 11.92
CA CYS A 110 -7.71 -2.91 12.28
C CYS A 110 -8.92 -3.83 12.05
N THR A 111 -10.12 -3.43 12.47
CA THR A 111 -11.35 -4.17 12.25
C THR A 111 -11.67 -4.34 10.75
N ALA A 112 -11.47 -3.29 9.94
CA ALA A 112 -11.66 -3.39 8.49
C ALA A 112 -10.67 -4.37 7.84
N ILE A 113 -9.42 -4.37 8.30
CA ILE A 113 -8.38 -5.30 7.85
C ILE A 113 -8.76 -6.74 8.19
N GLU A 114 -9.11 -7.01 9.45
CA GLU A 114 -9.49 -8.35 9.91
C GLU A 114 -10.72 -8.86 9.16
N ASN A 115 -11.77 -8.04 9.04
CA ASN A 115 -12.99 -8.42 8.32
C ASN A 115 -12.70 -8.75 6.85
N TRP A 116 -11.90 -7.92 6.17
CA TRP A 116 -11.54 -8.18 4.77
C TRP A 116 -10.72 -9.46 4.62
N LEU A 117 -9.70 -9.67 5.46
CA LEU A 117 -8.85 -10.86 5.36
C LEU A 117 -9.57 -12.15 5.78
N ASN A 118 -10.52 -12.09 6.72
CA ASN A 118 -11.24 -13.27 7.19
C ASN A 118 -12.37 -13.70 6.24
N THR A 119 -12.84 -12.83 5.34
CA THR A 119 -13.93 -13.18 4.42
C THR A 119 -13.53 -14.15 3.30
N HIS A 120 -12.28 -14.14 2.85
CA HIS A 120 -11.81 -15.10 1.84
C HIS A 120 -10.28 -15.29 1.92
N PRO A 121 -9.75 -16.54 1.83
CA PRO A 121 -8.31 -16.80 1.84
C PRO A 121 -7.50 -16.16 0.69
N LYS A 122 -8.16 -15.78 -0.41
CA LYS A 122 -7.52 -15.11 -1.56
C LYS A 122 -7.51 -13.59 -1.41
N HIS A 123 -8.17 -13.05 -0.38
CA HIS A 123 -8.19 -11.61 -0.17
C HIS A 123 -6.83 -11.10 0.25
N VAL A 124 -6.40 -10.06 -0.45
CA VAL A 124 -5.16 -9.33 -0.23
C VAL A 124 -5.49 -7.91 0.21
N LEU A 125 -4.76 -7.40 1.19
CA LEU A 125 -4.85 -6.04 1.66
C LEU A 125 -3.70 -5.22 1.10
N VAL A 126 -3.98 -4.01 0.64
CA VAL A 126 -2.97 -3.02 0.23
C VAL A 126 -3.11 -1.78 1.10
N LEU A 127 -2.12 -1.51 1.93
CA LEU A 127 -2.03 -0.32 2.77
C LEU A 127 -1.23 0.76 2.05
N HIS A 128 -1.86 1.86 1.71
CA HIS A 128 -1.19 3.02 1.12
C HIS A 128 -0.92 4.07 2.20
N CYS A 129 0.33 4.50 2.32
CA CYS A 129 0.76 5.56 3.21
C CYS A 129 1.59 6.59 2.44
N ARG A 130 1.11 7.83 2.40
CA ARG A 130 1.88 8.99 1.95
C ARG A 130 2.24 9.87 3.13
N VAL A 131 3.48 10.34 3.12
CA VAL A 131 4.01 11.28 4.11
C VAL A 131 4.44 12.54 3.37
N ASN A 132 3.86 13.70 3.65
CA ASN A 132 4.29 14.95 2.98
C ASN A 132 5.42 15.70 3.71
N LYS A 133 5.70 15.42 4.99
CA LYS A 133 6.73 16.11 5.79
C LYS A 133 7.71 15.13 6.45
N ALA A 134 8.97 15.54 6.61
CA ALA A 134 10.05 14.70 7.14
C ALA A 134 9.93 14.33 8.64
N VAL A 135 8.99 14.93 9.36
CA VAL A 135 8.64 14.46 10.71
C VAL A 135 7.87 13.16 10.55
N LEU A 136 8.23 12.11 11.30
CA LEU A 136 7.45 10.88 11.36
C LEU A 136 6.01 11.23 11.79
N THR A 137 5.14 11.40 10.81
CA THR A 137 3.72 11.64 11.05
C THR A 137 3.11 10.36 11.61
N ASN A 138 2.06 10.49 12.40
CA ASN A 138 1.46 9.35 13.08
C ASN A 138 0.92 8.29 12.09
N THR A 139 0.61 8.68 10.85
CA THR A 139 0.31 7.77 9.73
C THR A 139 1.49 6.86 9.39
N GLY A 140 2.70 7.42 9.33
CA GLY A 140 3.93 6.65 9.14
C GLY A 140 4.23 5.74 10.34
N MET A 141 3.90 6.17 11.57
CA MET A 141 3.96 5.30 12.75
C MET A 141 2.98 4.14 12.64
N PHE A 142 1.74 4.35 12.20
CA PHE A 142 0.77 3.26 12.05
C PHE A 142 1.19 2.22 11.02
N CYS A 143 1.71 2.66 9.86
CA CYS A 143 2.24 1.73 8.86
C CYS A 143 3.41 0.89 9.44
N LYS A 144 4.29 1.51 10.22
CA LYS A 144 5.34 0.81 10.97
C LYS A 144 4.78 -0.14 12.02
N VAL A 145 3.72 0.25 12.73
CA VAL A 145 3.06 -0.62 13.72
C VAL A 145 2.48 -1.84 13.03
N ILE A 146 1.77 -1.70 11.90
CA ILE A 146 1.28 -2.85 11.12
C ILE A 146 2.45 -3.71 10.64
N HIS A 147 3.52 -3.09 10.14
CA HIS A 147 4.72 -3.82 9.74
C HIS A 147 5.33 -4.60 10.91
N VAL A 148 5.33 -4.07 12.14
CA VAL A 148 5.82 -4.81 13.32
C VAL A 148 4.84 -5.92 13.74
N LEU A 149 3.54 -5.61 13.82
CA LEU A 149 2.49 -6.53 14.26
C LEU A 149 2.39 -7.78 13.38
N TYR A 150 2.58 -7.64 12.06
CA TYR A 150 2.42 -8.73 11.10
C TYR A 150 3.74 -9.34 10.60
N VAL A 151 4.89 -8.83 11.05
CA VAL A 151 6.22 -9.45 10.83
C VAL A 151 6.68 -10.26 12.06
N SER A 152 6.12 -9.99 13.25
CA SER A 152 6.54 -10.62 14.52
C SER A 152 5.69 -11.83 14.95
N THR A 153 4.85 -12.37 14.06
CA THR A 153 4.03 -13.58 14.25
C THR A 153 4.41 -14.63 13.20
#